data_AF-A0AAE9WMC7-F1
#
_entry.id   AF-A0AAE9WMC7-F1
#
_cell.length_a   1.000
_cell.length_b   1.000
_cell.length_c   1.000
_cell.angle_alpha   90.00
_cell.angle_beta   90.00
_cell.angle_gamma   90.00
#
_symmetry.space_group_name_H-M   'P 1'
#
loop_
_entity.id
_entity.type
_entity.pdbx_description
1 polymer ?
#
loop_
_entity_poly.entity_id
_entity_poly.type
_entity_poly.pdbx_seq_one_letter_code
_entity_poly.pdbx_strand_id
1 'polypeptide(L)'
;MKQLKMKSENKTVKQLRITPRIGANDLLIKINSAKQFLIGRHRVKFILTLKGREYTNIENVKKIFNKISEELKPYGNSETMRHSGNVVSQLFNLKAKKKN
;
A
#
# COMPACT_ATOMS: atom_id res chain seq x y z
N MET A 1 31.62 7.26 27.12
CA MET A 1 31.49 6.28 26.01
C MET A 1 30.39 6.74 25.07
N LYS A 2 30.74 7.05 23.82
CA LYS A 2 29.85 7.61 22.80
C LYS A 2 29.01 6.48 22.21
N GLN A 3 27.86 6.21 22.82
CA GLN A 3 26.92 5.22 22.33
C GLN A 3 26.32 5.75 21.02
N LEU A 4 26.89 5.29 19.90
CA LEU A 4 26.29 5.41 18.58
C LEU A 4 24.97 4.63 18.63
N LYS A 5 23.90 5.27 19.12
CA LYS A 5 22.53 4.85 18.86
C LYS A 5 22.41 4.85 17.35
N MET A 6 22.59 3.68 16.76
CA MET A 6 22.25 3.42 15.38
C MET A 6 20.86 4.03 15.19
N LYS A 7 20.77 5.12 14.43
CA LYS A 7 19.49 5.68 14.02
C LYS A 7 18.83 4.55 13.26
N SER A 8 17.98 3.78 13.95
CA SER A 8 17.01 2.95 13.28
C SER A 8 16.23 3.94 12.42
N GLU A 9 16.51 3.98 11.12
CA GLU A 9 15.63 4.63 10.15
C GLU A 9 14.27 4.01 10.41
N ASN A 10 13.43 4.69 11.19
CA ASN A 10 12.15 4.19 11.62
C ASN A 10 11.33 4.01 10.35
N LYS A 11 11.26 2.77 9.85
CA LYS A 11 10.46 2.36 8.71
C LYS A 11 9.00 2.42 9.12
N THR A 12 8.48 3.64 9.26
CA THR A 12 7.10 3.90 9.66
C THR A 12 6.17 3.29 8.62
N VAL A 13 5.19 2.52 9.08
CA VAL A 13 4.14 1.98 8.21
C VAL A 13 3.08 3.06 8.01
N LYS A 14 2.98 3.60 6.80
CA LYS A 14 1.95 4.56 6.41
C LYS A 14 0.72 3.79 5.95
N GLN A 15 -0.43 4.07 6.57
CA GLN A 15 -1.67 3.40 6.24
C GLN A 15 -2.50 4.29 5.30
N LEU A 16 -2.88 3.77 4.14
CA LEU A 16 -3.74 4.45 3.17
C LEU A 16 -5.09 3.74 3.13
N ARG A 17 -6.12 4.42 3.64
CA ARG A 17 -7.50 3.92 3.58
C ARG A 17 -8.14 4.27 2.24
N ILE A 18 -8.81 3.28 1.65
CA ILE A 18 -9.55 3.39 0.40
C ILE A 18 -10.94 2.78 0.55
N THR A 19 -11.89 3.24 -0.26
CA THR A 19 -13.26 2.73 -0.31
C THR A 19 -13.52 2.02 -1.64
N PRO A 20 -14.42 1.03 -1.69
CA PRO A 20 -14.74 0.31 -2.93
C PRO A 20 -15.30 1.20 -4.04
N ARG A 21 -15.90 2.35 -3.70
CA ARG A 21 -16.44 3.34 -4.64
C ARG A 21 -15.45 4.46 -5.01
N ILE A 22 -14.14 4.22 -4.87
CA ILE A 22 -13.11 5.23 -5.17
C ILE A 22 -13.10 5.57 -6.67
N GLY A 23 -13.09 6.86 -6.99
CA GLY A 23 -12.94 7.34 -8.36
C GLY A 23 -11.53 7.13 -8.92
N ALA A 24 -11.38 7.15 -10.24
CA ALA A 24 -10.08 7.00 -10.89
C ALA A 24 -9.08 8.10 -10.46
N ASN A 25 -9.54 9.35 -10.33
CA ASN A 25 -8.71 10.47 -9.90
C ASN A 25 -8.25 10.34 -8.43
N ASP A 26 -9.18 10.02 -7.52
CA ASP A 26 -8.87 9.78 -6.11
C ASP A 26 -7.86 8.64 -5.93
N LEU A 27 -8.04 7.56 -6.70
CA LEU A 27 -7.12 6.43 -6.71
C LEU A 27 -5.71 6.87 -7.12
N LEU A 28 -5.58 7.68 -8.18
CA LEU A 28 -4.30 8.22 -8.63
C LEU A 28 -3.61 9.07 -7.56
N ILE A 29 -4.36 9.92 -6.85
CA ILE A 29 -3.82 10.74 -5.75
C ILE A 29 -3.28 9.83 -4.62
N LYS A 30 -4.00 8.76 -4.27
CA LYS A 30 -3.54 7.78 -3.27
C LYS A 30 -2.30 7.01 -3.73
N ILE A 31 -2.24 6.62 -5.00
CA ILE A 31 -1.06 5.96 -5.60
C ILE A 31 0.15 6.90 -5.57
N ASN A 32 -0.01 8.16 -5.96
CA ASN A 32 1.06 9.16 -5.90
C ASN A 32 1.55 9.37 -4.47
N SER A 33 0.64 9.41 -3.49
CA SER A 33 1.00 9.47 -2.07
C SER A 33 1.80 8.23 -1.63
N ALA A 34 1.37 7.03 -2.03
CA ALA A 34 2.08 5.78 -1.74
C ALA A 34 3.48 5.75 -2.37
N LYS A 35 3.62 6.24 -3.60
CA LYS A 35 4.91 6.37 -4.28
C LYS A 35 5.87 7.26 -3.49
N GLN A 36 5.41 8.43 -3.03
CA GLN A 36 6.22 9.32 -2.18
C GLN A 36 6.65 8.63 -0.88
N PHE A 37 5.76 7.85 -0.24
CA PHE A 37 6.10 7.09 0.95
C PHE A 37 7.13 5.99 0.68
N LEU A 38 7.00 5.23 -0.41
CA LEU A 38 7.96 4.20 -0.79
C LEU A 38 9.34 4.81 -1.07
N ILE A 39 9.40 5.95 -1.79
CA ILE A 39 10.64 6.71 -2.03
C ILE A 39 11.28 7.15 -0.71
N GLY A 40 10.46 7.61 0.24
CA GLY A 40 10.88 7.94 1.60
C GLY A 40 11.26 6.74 2.49
N ARG A 41 11.44 5.54 1.92
CA ARG A 41 11.74 4.29 2.65
C ARG A 41 10.69 3.88 3.70
N HIS A 42 9.47 4.35 3.55
CA HIS A 42 8.33 3.92 4.35
C HIS A 42 7.63 2.71 3.72
N ARG A 43 7.03 1.87 4.57
CA ARG A 43 6.14 0.80 4.11
C ARG A 43 4.74 1.37 3.99
N VAL A 44 3.99 0.96 2.97
CA VAL A 44 2.64 1.48 2.74
C VAL A 44 1.63 0.35 2.87
N LYS A 45 0.71 0.46 3.83
CA LYS A 45 -0.40 -0.48 3.99
C LYS A 45 -1.65 0.12 3.40
N PHE A 46 -2.11 -0.42 2.28
CA PHE A 46 -3.43 -0.09 1.75
C PHE A 46 -4.50 -0.86 2.52
N ILE A 47 -5.55 -0.17 2.94
CA ILE A 47 -6.65 -0.72 3.73
C ILE A 47 -7.95 -0.36 3.03
N LEU A 48 -8.62 -1.36 2.48
CA LEU A 48 -9.93 -1.23 1.88
C LEU A 48 -10.98 -1.76 2.86
N THR A 49 -11.93 -0.91 3.24
CA THR A 49 -13.05 -1.34 4.10
C THR A 49 -14.29 -1.53 3.23
N LEU A 50 -14.78 -2.76 3.20
CA LEU A 50 -16.04 -3.14 2.59
C LEU A 50 -17.17 -2.82 3.57
N LYS A 51 -18.26 -2.22 3.10
CA LYS A 51 -19.44 -1.95 3.92
C LYS A 51 -20.65 -2.73 3.38
N GLY A 52 -21.31 -3.50 4.24
CA GLY A 52 -22.59 -4.15 3.94
C GLY A 52 -22.55 -5.17 2.78
N ARG A 53 -23.52 -5.06 1.85
CA ARG A 53 -23.73 -5.97 0.69
C ARG A 53 -22.62 -5.92 -0.38
N GLU A 54 -21.52 -5.21 -0.14
CA GLU A 54 -20.41 -5.04 -1.09
C GLU A 54 -19.45 -6.23 -1.14
N TYR A 55 -19.68 -7.28 -0.33
CA TYR A 55 -18.89 -8.52 -0.37
C TYR A 55 -18.90 -9.22 -1.74
N THR A 56 -19.87 -8.92 -2.61
CA THR A 56 -19.97 -9.46 -3.97
C THR A 56 -18.96 -8.83 -4.94
N ASN A 57 -18.43 -7.64 -4.65
CA ASN A 57 -17.58 -6.92 -5.61
C ASN A 57 -16.07 -7.12 -5.37
N ILE A 58 -15.68 -8.35 -5.00
CA ILE A 58 -14.26 -8.74 -4.85
C ILE A 58 -13.49 -8.47 -6.15
N GLU A 59 -14.13 -8.60 -7.31
CA GLU A 59 -13.54 -8.27 -8.59
C GLU A 59 -13.08 -6.81 -8.67
N ASN A 60 -13.91 -5.87 -8.19
CA ASN A 60 -13.54 -4.46 -8.16
C ASN A 60 -12.42 -4.19 -7.15
N VAL A 61 -12.45 -4.86 -5.99
CA VAL A 61 -11.35 -4.80 -5.01
C VAL A 61 -10.04 -5.24 -5.66
N LYS A 62 -10.04 -6.41 -6.32
CA LYS A 62 -8.89 -6.93 -7.05
C LYS A 62 -8.43 -5.96 -8.13
N LYS A 63 -9.35 -5.38 -8.90
CA LYS A 63 -9.02 -4.40 -9.95
C LYS A 63 -8.31 -3.17 -9.40
N ILE A 64 -8.76 -2.65 -8.26
CA ILE A 64 -8.13 -1.51 -7.58
C ILE A 64 -6.73 -1.88 -7.10
N PHE A 65 -6.57 -3.00 -6.37
CA PHE A 65 -5.26 -3.44 -5.87
C PHE A 65 -4.30 -3.83 -6.99
N ASN A 66 -4.80 -4.40 -8.09
CA ASN A 66 -3.99 -4.70 -9.26
C ASN A 66 -3.45 -3.41 -9.89
N LYS A 67 -4.31 -2.40 -10.10
CA LYS A 67 -3.89 -1.10 -10.63
C LYS A 67 -2.88 -0.39 -9.72
N ILE A 68 -3.06 -0.45 -8.40
CA ILE A 68 -2.07 0.05 -7.43
C ILE A 68 -0.76 -0.73 -7.57
N SER A 69 -0.82 -2.06 -7.69
CA SER A 69 0.36 -2.92 -7.81
C SER A 69 1.13 -2.65 -9.10
N GLU A 70 0.46 -2.43 -10.22
CA GLU A 70 1.08 -2.08 -11.49
C GLU A 70 1.83 -0.74 -11.40
N GLU A 71 1.17 0.29 -10.87
CA GLU A 71 1.77 1.62 -10.72
C GLU A 71 2.92 1.65 -9.71
N LEU A 72 2.85 0.84 -8.66
CA LEU A 72 3.87 0.76 -7.62
C LEU A 72 4.96 -0.29 -7.89
N LYS A 73 4.80 -1.16 -8.89
CA LYS A 73 5.77 -2.18 -9.32
C LYS A 73 7.21 -1.69 -9.51
N PRO A 74 7.46 -0.49 -10.10
CA PRO A 74 8.82 0.04 -10.19
C PRO A 74 9.41 0.51 -8.85
N TYR A 75 8.57 0.87 -7.88
CA TYR A 75 9.00 1.42 -6.58
C TYR A 75 9.03 0.36 -5.47
N GLY A 76 8.19 -0.68 -5.56
CA GLY A 76 7.91 -1.58 -4.47
C GLY A 76 7.46 -2.97 -4.92
N ASN A 77 7.47 -3.89 -3.98
CA ASN A 77 6.76 -5.16 -4.10
C ASN A 77 5.55 -5.13 -3.17
N SER A 78 4.41 -5.60 -3.66
CA SER A 78 3.25 -5.90 -2.85
C SER A 78 3.39 -7.27 -2.19
N GLU A 79 2.95 -7.36 -0.94
CA GLU A 79 2.73 -8.63 -0.25
C GLU A 79 1.34 -9.18 -0.59
N THR A 80 1.04 -10.40 -0.13
CA THR A 80 -0.25 -11.04 -0.33
C THR A 80 -1.38 -10.23 0.33
N MET A 81 -2.51 -10.10 -0.37
CA MET A 81 -3.71 -9.48 0.19
C MET A 81 -4.20 -10.27 1.40
N ARG A 82 -4.38 -9.57 2.53
CA ARG A 82 -4.88 -10.11 3.79
C ARG A 82 -6.32 -9.67 3.97
N HIS A 83 -7.21 -10.65 4.06
CA HIS A 83 -8.63 -10.43 4.32
C HIS A 83 -8.88 -10.62 5.82
N SER A 84 -9.44 -9.61 6.47
CA SER A 84 -9.83 -9.64 7.88
C SER A 84 -11.28 -9.16 7.96
N GLY A 85 -12.20 -10.12 7.85
CA GLY A 85 -13.63 -9.85 7.70
C GLY A 85 -13.89 -8.90 6.53
N ASN A 86 -14.59 -7.81 6.81
CA ASN A 86 -14.93 -6.77 5.84
C ASN A 86 -13.76 -5.85 5.45
N VAL A 87 -12.55 -6.07 5.97
CA VAL A 87 -11.38 -5.27 5.63
C VAL A 87 -10.41 -6.10 4.80
N VAL A 88 -10.07 -5.59 3.62
CA VAL A 88 -8.99 -6.13 2.79
C VAL A 88 -7.80 -5.21 2.92
N SER A 89 -6.63 -5.76 3.23
CA SER A 89 -5.41 -4.95 3.33
C SER A 89 -4.26 -5.59 2.57
N GLN A 90 -3.42 -4.76 1.97
CA GLN A 90 -2.21 -5.19 1.28
C GLN A 90 -1.06 -4.29 1.69
N LEU A 91 0.07 -4.90 2.05
CA LEU A 91 1.27 -4.18 2.44
C LEU A 91 2.21 -4.06 1.24
N PHE A 92 2.77 -2.89 1.05
CA PHE A 92 3.73 -2.57 0.01
C PHE A 92 5.06 -2.22 0.66
N ASN A 93 6.09 -2.91 0.23
CA ASN A 93 7.45 -2.70 0.68
C ASN A 93 8.26 -2.07 -0.44
N LEU A 94 9.13 -1.12 -0.11
CA LEU A 94 10.09 -0.57 -1.07
C LEU A 94 10.95 -1.71 -1.64
N LYS A 95 11.05 -1.76 -2.97
CA LYS A 95 11.91 -2.71 -3.66
C LYS A 95 13.33 -2.20 -3.49
N ALA A 96 14.17 -2.97 -2.78
CA ALA A 96 15.60 -2.68 -2.76
C ALA A 96 16.09 -2.65 -4.21
N LYS A 97 16.76 -1.56 -4.62
CA LYS A 97 17.43 -1.50 -5.93
C LYS A 97 18.26 -2.77 -6.05
N LYS A 98 17.92 -3.62 -7.02
CA LYS A 98 18.82 -4.67 -7.48
C LYS A 98 20.04 -3.90 -8.00
N LYS A 99 21.12 -3.87 -7.21
CA LYS A 99 22.43 -3.44 -7.70
C LYS A 99 22.71 -4.34 -8.90
N ASN A 100 22.68 -3.75 -10.10
CA ASN A 100 23.38 -4.28 -11.24
C ASN A 100 24.69 -3.53 -11.36
#